data_AF-A0A8J4WRZ4-F1
#
_entry.id   AF-A0A8J4WRZ4-F1
#
_cell.length_a   1.000
_cell.length_b   1.000
_cell.length_c   1.000
_cell.angle_alpha   90.00
_cell.angle_beta   90.00
_cell.angle_gamma   90.00
#
_symmetry.space_group_name_H-M   'P 1'
#
loop_
_entity.id
_entity.type
_entity.pdbx_description
1 polymer ?
#
loop_
_entity_poly.entity_id
_entity_poly.type
_entity_poly.pdbx_seq_one_letter_code
_entity_poly.pdbx_strand_id
1 'polypeptide(L)'
;MWECPDYMELQGQGVLIFSPQGIESQGDEYQNIFQSGYLIGEPLDLQTRHFEHGPFQELDRGFDFYAPQTMQAPDGRRIMVGWMGLPDLEYPTDQSGWAHCLTIPRQLSLREGKLIQQPVSEMVKLRGDYEGNHMEFTLENETRSFADFAGIAYEMECEIRDFDAETVGIEFRASAGEKTVLQYDRLAQKVILDRSKSGAPFAEPNGNIFVNDGEEVFTSRIFPSKESVEIRFFAQAGKAEFQASKWDY
;
A
#
# COMPACT_ATOMS: atom_id res chain seq x y z
N MET A 1 13.29 -1.45 20.95
CA MET A 1 14.43 -1.43 20.01
C MET A 1 14.03 -0.58 18.81
N TRP A 2 14.94 0.18 18.20
CA TRP A 2 14.70 0.84 16.90
C TRP A 2 15.61 0.18 15.87
N GLU A 3 15.02 -0.58 14.96
CA GLU A 3 15.75 -1.28 13.91
C GLU A 3 15.81 -0.44 12.63
N CYS A 4 16.79 -0.76 11.79
CA CYS A 4 16.97 -0.17 10.46
C CYS A 4 16.84 1.37 10.43
N PRO A 5 17.52 2.12 11.33
CA PRO A 5 17.46 3.57 11.29
C PRO A 5 18.08 4.09 10.00
N ASP A 6 17.39 5.02 9.36
CA ASP A 6 17.82 5.68 8.13
C ASP A 6 17.49 7.17 8.21
N TYR A 7 18.49 8.01 7.95
CA TYR A 7 18.34 9.46 8.04
C TYR A 7 18.65 10.10 6.70
N MET A 8 17.76 11.00 6.27
CA MET A 8 17.94 11.79 5.07
C MET A 8 17.39 13.20 5.25
N GLU A 9 17.91 14.14 4.46
CA GLU A 9 17.33 15.46 4.31
C GLU A 9 16.57 15.53 2.98
N LEU A 10 15.32 15.97 3.05
CA LEU A 10 14.43 16.16 1.90
C LEU A 10 13.81 17.54 1.96
N GLN A 11 13.93 18.31 0.88
CA GLN A 11 13.35 19.66 0.77
C GLN A 11 13.66 20.58 1.97
N GLY A 12 14.86 20.44 2.57
CA GLY A 12 15.31 21.22 3.72
C GLY A 12 14.83 20.71 5.08
N GLN A 13 14.07 19.61 5.15
CA GLN A 13 13.63 18.97 6.39
C GLN A 13 14.43 17.70 6.67
N GLY A 14 14.69 17.44 7.94
CA GLY A 14 15.24 16.17 8.41
C GLY A 14 14.15 15.10 8.46
N VAL A 15 14.45 13.91 7.92
CA VAL A 15 13.57 12.74 7.93
C VAL A 15 14.32 11.56 8.53
N LEU A 16 13.82 11.02 9.63
CA LEU A 16 14.34 9.82 10.27
C LEU A 16 13.32 8.68 10.10
N ILE A 17 13.66 7.68 9.29
CA ILE A 17 12.91 6.44 9.11
C ILE A 17 13.50 5.39 10.04
N PHE A 18 12.65 4.60 10.71
CA PHE A 18 13.10 3.47 11.54
C PHE A 18 11.95 2.50 11.77
N SER A 19 12.30 1.31 12.26
CA SER A 19 11.38 0.23 12.58
C SER A 19 11.33 0.00 14.10
N PRO A 20 10.46 0.70 14.84
CA PRO A 20 10.35 0.50 16.29
C PRO A 20 9.65 -0.82 16.63
N GLN A 21 10.20 -1.50 17.64
CA GLN A 21 9.55 -2.63 18.29
C GLN A 21 8.98 -2.23 19.65
N GLY A 22 7.74 -2.67 19.94
CA GLY A 22 7.06 -2.45 21.21
C GLY A 22 6.09 -1.28 21.27
N ILE A 23 5.58 -0.82 20.11
CA ILE A 23 4.47 0.15 20.06
C ILE A 23 3.16 -0.60 20.24
N GLU A 24 2.31 -0.13 21.16
CA GLU A 24 0.95 -0.66 21.33
C GLU A 24 0.04 -0.14 20.22
N SER A 25 -0.84 -1.01 19.69
CA SER A 25 -1.86 -0.64 18.73
C SER A 25 -2.82 0.40 19.30
N GLN A 26 -3.17 1.43 18.52
CA GLN A 26 -4.10 2.48 18.93
C GLN A 26 -5.14 2.75 17.84
N GLY A 27 -6.40 2.38 18.08
CA GLY A 27 -7.45 2.57 17.07
C GLY A 27 -7.14 1.78 15.80
N ASP A 28 -6.99 2.46 14.66
CA ASP A 28 -6.56 1.87 13.39
C ASP A 28 -5.03 1.97 13.16
N GLU A 29 -4.28 2.61 14.07
CA GLU A 29 -2.84 2.80 13.96
C GLU A 29 -2.08 1.64 14.63
N TYR A 30 -0.88 1.38 14.12
CA TYR A 30 0.09 0.45 14.71
C TYR A 30 -0.44 -0.98 14.87
N GLN A 31 -1.15 -1.49 13.86
CA GLN A 31 -1.80 -2.80 13.92
C GLN A 31 -0.85 -3.99 13.68
N ASN A 32 0.24 -3.79 12.93
CA ASN A 32 1.30 -4.80 12.81
C ASN A 32 2.00 -5.08 14.15
N ILE A 33 2.58 -6.27 14.29
CA ILE A 33 3.37 -6.61 15.50
C ILE A 33 4.60 -5.71 15.65
N PHE A 34 5.15 -5.21 14.54
CA PHE A 34 6.22 -4.24 14.49
C PHE A 34 5.96 -3.25 13.35
N GLN A 35 6.23 -1.97 13.60
CA GLN A 35 5.96 -0.90 12.65
C GLN A 35 7.20 -0.45 11.93
N SER A 36 7.01 0.12 10.75
CA SER A 36 8.00 1.00 10.10
C SER A 36 7.35 2.36 9.90
N GLY A 37 8.07 3.40 10.31
CA GLY A 37 7.54 4.76 10.26
C GLY A 37 8.65 5.78 10.21
N TYR A 38 8.25 7.04 10.35
CA TYR A 38 9.15 8.15 10.18
C TYR A 38 8.82 9.33 11.08
N LEU A 39 9.83 10.16 11.29
CA LEU A 39 9.74 11.46 11.95
C LEU A 39 10.19 12.52 10.96
N ILE A 40 9.47 13.65 10.89
CA ILE A 40 9.87 14.82 10.12
C ILE A 40 10.14 15.97 11.09
N GLY A 41 11.21 16.70 10.84
CA GLY A 41 11.65 17.79 11.70
C GLY A 41 12.67 18.71 11.04
N GLU A 42 13.27 19.56 11.87
CA GLU A 42 14.45 20.32 11.48
C GLU A 42 15.64 19.37 11.20
N PRO A 43 16.59 19.73 10.34
CA PRO A 43 17.80 18.94 10.13
C PRO A 43 18.50 18.58 11.45
N LEU A 44 18.98 17.33 11.57
CA LEU A 44 19.64 16.81 12.75
C LEU A 44 20.93 17.60 12.97
N ASP A 45 21.04 18.26 14.12
CA ASP A 45 22.28 18.90 14.51
C ASP A 45 23.27 17.82 14.95
N LEU A 46 24.28 17.56 14.11
CA LEU A 46 25.30 16.54 14.37
C LEU A 46 26.26 16.89 15.52
N GLN A 47 26.39 18.16 15.88
CA GLN A 47 27.24 18.59 17.00
C GLN A 47 26.55 18.32 18.33
N THR A 48 25.29 18.73 18.45
CA THR A 48 24.50 18.57 19.68
C THR A 48 23.75 17.24 19.73
N ARG A 49 23.63 16.55 18.60
CA ARG A 49 22.83 15.32 18.39
C ARG A 49 21.36 15.54 18.70
N HIS A 50 20.89 16.76 18.47
CA HIS A 50 19.51 17.16 18.69
C HIS A 50 18.72 17.09 17.39
N PHE A 51 17.57 16.42 17.44
CA PHE A 51 16.62 16.34 16.33
C PHE A 51 15.26 16.83 16.83
N GLU A 52 14.88 18.04 16.42
CA GLU A 52 13.58 18.61 16.75
C GLU A 52 12.57 18.14 15.71
N HIS A 53 11.61 17.30 16.11
CA HIS A 53 10.74 16.60 15.18
C HIS A 53 9.28 16.53 15.65
N GLY A 54 8.38 16.32 14.69
CA GLY A 54 6.96 16.05 14.92
C GLY A 54 6.68 14.63 15.43
N PRO A 55 5.41 14.21 15.50
CA PRO A 55 5.05 12.87 15.94
C PRO A 55 5.52 11.80 14.94
N PHE A 56 5.60 10.56 15.43
CA PHE A 56 5.83 9.38 14.60
C PHE A 56 4.64 9.14 13.68
N GLN A 57 4.91 8.86 12.41
CA GLN A 57 3.92 8.53 11.40
C GLN A 57 4.24 7.16 10.79
N GLU A 58 3.23 6.31 10.60
CA GLU A 58 3.40 5.04 9.90
C GLU A 58 3.79 5.29 8.44
N LEU A 59 4.74 4.51 7.94
CA LEU A 59 5.22 4.63 6.56
C LEU A 59 4.36 3.80 5.60
N ASP A 60 3.79 2.71 6.08
CA ASP A 60 2.95 1.80 5.32
C ASP A 60 1.95 1.18 6.31
N ARG A 61 0.67 1.30 6.02
CA ARG A 61 -0.45 0.77 6.80
C ARG A 61 -0.89 -0.61 6.32
N GLY A 62 -0.18 -1.19 5.36
CA GLY A 62 -0.33 -2.58 4.97
C GLY A 62 0.16 -3.55 6.04
N PHE A 63 -0.22 -4.80 5.86
CA PHE A 63 0.06 -5.88 6.80
C PHE A 63 1.49 -6.43 6.71
N ASP A 64 2.19 -6.16 5.62
CA ASP A 64 3.42 -6.85 5.25
C ASP A 64 4.47 -5.84 4.76
N PHE A 65 4.89 -4.93 5.66
CA PHE A 65 5.93 -3.95 5.40
C PHE A 65 6.83 -3.76 6.62
N TYR A 66 8.13 -3.96 6.44
CA TYR A 66 9.12 -3.76 7.51
C TYR A 66 10.49 -3.36 6.98
N ALA A 67 11.36 -2.88 7.88
CA ALA A 67 12.78 -2.65 7.64
C ALA A 67 13.11 -1.89 6.33
N PRO A 68 12.44 -0.75 6.04
CA PRO A 68 12.76 0.05 4.86
C PRO A 68 14.17 0.62 4.93
N GLN A 69 14.80 0.73 3.76
CA GLN A 69 16.04 1.47 3.58
C GLN A 69 15.95 2.35 2.34
N THR A 70 16.53 3.54 2.42
CA THR A 70 16.59 4.50 1.33
C THR A 70 17.98 4.62 0.75
N MET A 71 18.06 5.04 -0.51
CA MET A 71 19.27 5.47 -1.16
C MET A 71 19.02 6.76 -1.95
N GLN A 72 20.06 7.56 -2.13
CA GLN A 72 20.03 8.64 -3.11
C GLN A 72 20.51 8.12 -4.46
N ALA A 73 19.67 8.21 -5.48
CA ALA A 73 20.05 7.92 -6.85
C ALA A 73 20.98 9.03 -7.40
N PRO A 74 21.78 8.75 -8.44
CA PRO A 74 22.68 9.76 -9.05
C PRO A 74 21.97 11.02 -9.57
N ASP A 75 20.68 10.93 -9.88
CA ASP A 75 19.83 12.06 -10.29
C ASP A 75 19.21 12.84 -9.12
N GLY A 76 19.57 12.49 -7.88
CA GLY A 76 19.16 13.16 -6.66
C GLY A 76 17.87 12.63 -6.03
N ARG A 77 17.13 11.74 -6.69
CA ARG A 77 15.92 11.11 -6.13
C ARG A 77 16.25 10.31 -4.87
N ARG A 78 15.37 10.35 -3.87
CA ARG A 78 15.39 9.39 -2.76
C ARG A 78 14.52 8.20 -3.13
N ILE A 79 15.11 7.01 -3.14
CA ILE A 79 14.44 5.77 -3.49
C ILE A 79 14.45 4.87 -2.27
N MET A 80 13.30 4.30 -1.94
CA MET A 80 13.11 3.38 -0.82
C MET A 80 12.73 1.99 -1.32
N VAL A 81 13.26 0.98 -0.63
CA VAL A 81 12.78 -0.39 -0.72
C VAL A 81 12.52 -0.91 0.69
N GLY A 82 11.39 -1.57 0.89
CA GLY A 82 11.05 -2.26 2.13
C GLY A 82 11.08 -3.76 1.98
N TRP A 83 11.15 -4.46 3.11
CA TRP A 83 10.88 -5.89 3.17
C TRP A 83 9.37 -6.12 3.21
N MET A 84 8.87 -6.94 2.27
CA MET A 84 7.45 -7.32 2.20
C MET A 84 7.19 -8.52 3.12
N GLY A 85 7.14 -8.26 4.42
CA GLY A 85 6.94 -9.25 5.47
C GLY A 85 7.18 -8.64 6.85
N LEU A 86 6.88 -9.42 7.89
CA LEU A 86 7.16 -9.08 9.28
C LEU A 86 8.03 -10.17 9.93
N PRO A 87 8.93 -9.81 10.85
CA PRO A 87 9.68 -10.81 11.62
C PRO A 87 8.75 -11.55 12.58
N ASP A 88 9.12 -12.76 12.98
CA ASP A 88 8.37 -13.58 13.93
C ASP A 88 6.95 -13.99 13.50
N LEU A 89 6.64 -13.93 12.19
CA LEU A 89 5.40 -14.48 11.60
C LEU A 89 5.71 -15.59 10.59
N GLU A 90 4.82 -16.58 10.54
CA GLU A 90 4.86 -17.66 9.54
C GLU A 90 3.98 -17.31 8.33
N TYR A 91 4.47 -17.63 7.14
CA TYR A 91 3.79 -17.39 5.88
C TYR A 91 3.59 -18.70 5.10
N PRO A 92 2.52 -18.82 4.30
CA PRO A 92 2.29 -20.00 3.45
C PRO A 92 3.47 -20.37 2.54
N THR A 93 4.31 -19.40 2.14
CA THR A 93 5.50 -19.66 1.32
C THR A 93 6.62 -20.39 2.04
N ASP A 94 6.64 -20.39 3.37
CA ASP A 94 7.70 -21.04 4.14
C ASP A 94 7.71 -22.55 3.86
N GLN A 95 6.53 -23.14 3.65
CA GLN A 95 6.35 -24.53 3.21
C GLN A 95 6.92 -24.80 1.81
N SER A 96 7.10 -23.76 1.00
CA SER A 96 7.68 -23.82 -0.34
C SER A 96 9.20 -23.57 -0.36
N GLY A 97 9.83 -23.38 0.81
CA GLY A 97 11.28 -23.22 0.93
C GLY A 97 11.83 -21.83 0.58
N TRP A 98 10.96 -20.82 0.52
CA TRP A 98 11.36 -19.42 0.34
C TRP A 98 10.45 -18.51 1.17
N ALA A 99 10.96 -17.34 1.54
CA ALA A 99 10.24 -16.41 2.39
C ALA A 99 10.28 -15.00 1.80
N HIS A 100 9.11 -14.37 1.78
CA HIS A 100 8.91 -12.95 1.48
C HIS A 100 9.47 -12.49 0.13
N CYS A 101 9.43 -11.17 -0.08
CA CYS A 101 10.13 -10.47 -1.16
C CYS A 101 10.41 -9.04 -0.70
N LEU A 102 11.01 -8.24 -1.58
CA LEU A 102 11.10 -6.80 -1.38
C LEU A 102 9.87 -6.12 -2.01
N THR A 103 9.52 -4.93 -1.51
CA THR A 103 8.55 -4.07 -2.20
C THR A 103 9.11 -3.62 -3.55
N ILE A 104 8.25 -3.09 -4.41
CA ILE A 104 8.70 -2.28 -5.53
C ILE A 104 9.46 -1.04 -5.00
N PRO A 105 10.44 -0.52 -5.75
CA PRO A 105 11.14 0.71 -5.38
C PRO A 105 10.20 1.92 -5.44
N ARG A 106 10.22 2.72 -4.38
CA ARG A 106 9.38 3.91 -4.22
C ARG A 106 10.24 5.16 -4.18
N GLN A 107 9.95 6.13 -5.05
CA GLN A 107 10.49 7.48 -4.93
C GLN A 107 9.80 8.21 -3.77
N LEU A 108 10.60 8.86 -2.93
CA LEU A 108 10.15 9.65 -1.80
C LEU A 108 10.16 11.14 -2.12
N SER A 109 9.13 11.84 -1.66
CA SER A 109 9.06 13.31 -1.65
C SER A 109 8.31 13.80 -0.42
N LEU A 110 8.36 15.10 -0.14
CA LEU A 110 7.58 15.70 0.94
C LEU A 110 6.45 16.55 0.36
N ARG A 111 5.27 16.43 0.99
CA ARG A 111 4.09 17.27 0.72
C ARG A 111 3.35 17.48 2.03
N GLU A 112 3.16 18.73 2.44
CA GLU A 112 2.37 19.11 3.62
C GLU A 112 2.74 18.37 4.91
N GLY A 113 4.05 18.16 5.15
CA GLY A 113 4.54 17.48 6.36
C GLY A 113 4.34 15.96 6.36
N LYS A 114 4.03 15.37 5.20
CA LYS A 114 3.94 13.93 4.97
C LYS A 114 4.96 13.48 3.94
N LEU A 115 5.43 12.24 4.10
CA LEU A 115 6.27 11.58 3.13
C LEU A 115 5.38 10.92 2.06
N ILE A 116 5.48 11.40 0.83
CA ILE A 116 4.75 10.87 -0.32
C ILE A 116 5.60 9.79 -0.99
N GLN A 117 4.97 8.66 -1.28
CA GLN A 117 5.59 7.50 -1.88
C GLN A 117 4.97 7.20 -3.24
N GLN A 118 5.78 7.23 -4.31
CA GLN A 118 5.33 6.87 -5.65
C GLN A 118 6.21 5.76 -6.20
N PRO A 119 5.69 4.78 -6.97
CA PRO A 119 6.54 3.88 -7.75
C PRO A 119 7.57 4.69 -8.55
N VAL A 120 8.82 4.24 -8.60
CA VAL A 120 9.81 4.91 -9.46
C VAL A 120 9.36 4.83 -10.93
N SER A 121 9.66 5.86 -11.71
CA SER A 121 9.18 5.97 -13.10
C SER A 121 9.66 4.82 -13.99
N GLU A 122 10.75 4.14 -13.62
CA GLU A 122 11.23 2.94 -14.31
C GLU A 122 10.25 1.76 -14.27
N MET A 123 9.32 1.72 -13.29
CA MET A 123 8.31 0.67 -13.17
C MET A 123 7.37 0.59 -14.37
N VAL A 124 7.13 1.73 -15.05
CA VAL A 124 6.33 1.81 -16.29
C VAL A 124 6.87 0.88 -17.37
N LYS A 125 8.18 0.57 -17.37
CA LYS A 125 8.80 -0.35 -18.33
C LYS A 125 8.36 -1.81 -18.18
N LEU A 126 7.75 -2.16 -17.05
CA LEU A 126 7.22 -3.50 -16.83
C LEU A 126 5.84 -3.69 -17.48
N ARG A 127 5.13 -2.61 -17.83
CA ARG A 127 3.86 -2.69 -18.56
C ARG A 127 4.12 -3.39 -19.90
N GLY A 128 3.53 -4.57 -20.10
CA GLY A 128 3.74 -5.41 -21.27
C GLY A 128 3.18 -4.77 -22.54
N ASP A 129 1.87 -4.52 -22.57
CA ASP A 129 1.28 -3.57 -23.50
C ASP A 129 1.31 -2.18 -22.86
N TYR A 130 1.90 -1.19 -23.53
CA TYR A 130 1.99 0.16 -23.00
C TYR A 130 0.64 0.89 -23.02
N GLU A 131 -0.23 0.58 -23.99
CA GLU A 131 -1.57 1.18 -24.05
C GLU A 131 -2.39 0.67 -22.86
N GLY A 132 -2.46 -0.66 -22.68
CA GLY A 132 -3.26 -1.25 -21.60
C GLY A 132 -4.76 -1.12 -21.86
N ASN A 133 -5.56 -1.63 -20.92
CA ASN A 133 -7.01 -1.60 -21.00
C ASN A 133 -7.56 -0.41 -20.24
N HIS A 134 -8.36 0.42 -20.90
CA HIS A 134 -8.96 1.63 -20.31
C HIS A 134 -10.48 1.54 -20.35
N MET A 135 -11.13 1.93 -19.24
CA MET A 135 -12.57 2.02 -19.18
C MET A 135 -13.05 3.15 -18.27
N GLU A 136 -14.18 3.71 -18.65
CA GLU A 136 -14.96 4.63 -17.84
C GLU A 136 -16.38 4.10 -17.74
N PHE A 137 -16.90 3.97 -16.53
CA PHE A 137 -18.22 3.40 -16.29
C PHE A 137 -18.81 3.90 -14.97
N THR A 138 -20.12 3.75 -14.85
CA THR A 138 -20.87 4.02 -13.63
C THR A 138 -21.44 2.72 -13.09
N LEU A 139 -21.39 2.55 -11.77
CA LEU A 139 -22.11 1.51 -11.05
C LEU A 139 -23.13 2.13 -10.11
N GLU A 140 -24.30 1.50 -10.00
CA GLU A 140 -25.34 1.86 -9.02
C GLU A 140 -25.85 0.60 -8.34
N ASN A 141 -25.61 0.47 -7.03
CA ASN A 141 -26.05 -0.67 -6.22
C ASN A 141 -25.69 -2.04 -6.83
N GLU A 142 -24.49 -2.16 -7.39
CA GLU A 142 -24.05 -3.35 -8.09
C GLU A 142 -22.55 -3.63 -7.91
N THR A 143 -22.19 -4.88 -8.21
CA THR A 143 -20.81 -5.34 -8.37
C THR A 143 -20.66 -5.89 -9.78
N ARG A 144 -19.63 -5.47 -10.50
CA ARG A 144 -19.43 -5.81 -11.92
C ARG A 144 -17.98 -6.19 -12.20
N SER A 145 -17.78 -7.26 -12.97
CA SER A 145 -16.49 -7.62 -13.58
C SER A 145 -16.47 -7.28 -15.06
N PHE A 146 -15.27 -7.12 -15.60
CA PHE A 146 -15.04 -6.89 -17.03
C PHE A 146 -13.98 -7.87 -17.53
N ALA A 147 -14.15 -8.41 -18.74
CA ALA A 147 -13.27 -9.44 -19.29
C ALA A 147 -11.80 -9.00 -19.37
N ASP A 148 -11.57 -7.73 -19.70
CA ASP A 148 -10.23 -7.12 -19.84
C ASP A 148 -9.58 -6.78 -18.49
N PHE A 149 -10.34 -6.91 -17.39
CA PHE A 149 -9.93 -6.68 -16.01
C PHE A 149 -9.92 -8.01 -15.24
N ALA A 150 -8.94 -8.84 -15.59
CA ALA A 150 -8.60 -10.06 -14.87
C ALA A 150 -7.08 -10.28 -14.97
N GLY A 151 -6.51 -11.03 -14.03
CA GLY A 151 -5.09 -11.35 -14.08
C GLY A 151 -4.49 -11.80 -12.74
N ILE A 152 -3.21 -12.16 -12.79
CA ILE A 152 -2.44 -12.61 -11.61
C ILE A 152 -1.24 -11.71 -11.30
N ALA A 153 -0.82 -10.90 -12.26
CA ALA A 153 0.27 -9.94 -12.13
C ALA A 153 -0.03 -8.78 -13.10
N TYR A 154 -0.26 -7.59 -12.55
CA TYR A 154 -0.63 -6.41 -13.32
C TYR A 154 -0.36 -5.14 -12.52
N GLU A 155 -0.32 -4.01 -13.22
CA GLU A 155 -0.49 -2.68 -12.68
C GLU A 155 -1.91 -2.21 -12.94
N MET A 156 -2.54 -1.52 -11.99
CA MET A 156 -3.85 -0.93 -12.20
C MET A 156 -3.95 0.43 -11.51
N GLU A 157 -4.42 1.40 -12.26
CA GLU A 157 -4.79 2.73 -11.79
C GLU A 157 -6.32 2.84 -11.84
N CYS A 158 -6.94 3.34 -10.76
CA CYS A 158 -8.38 3.54 -10.71
C CYS A 158 -8.70 4.85 -9.98
N GLU A 159 -9.41 5.73 -10.66
CA GLU A 159 -10.02 6.93 -10.10
C GLU A 159 -11.50 6.65 -9.84
N ILE A 160 -11.98 7.01 -8.64
CA ILE A 160 -13.38 6.91 -8.25
C ILE A 160 -13.86 8.30 -7.91
N ARG A 161 -14.87 8.79 -8.62
CA ARG A 161 -15.39 10.16 -8.48
C ARG A 161 -16.91 10.20 -8.51
N ASP A 162 -17.45 11.40 -8.24
CA ASP A 162 -18.88 11.71 -8.34
C ASP A 162 -19.79 10.64 -7.72
N PHE A 163 -19.48 10.25 -6.48
CA PHE A 163 -20.14 9.13 -5.80
C PHE A 163 -20.95 9.55 -4.57
N ASP A 164 -22.08 8.86 -4.38
CA ASP A 164 -22.94 8.93 -3.19
C ASP A 164 -23.19 7.54 -2.57
N ALA A 165 -22.51 6.49 -3.08
CA ALA A 165 -22.47 5.16 -2.52
C ALA A 165 -21.89 5.14 -1.09
N GLU A 166 -22.51 4.39 -0.17
CA GLU A 166 -22.00 4.24 1.20
C GLU A 166 -20.64 3.54 1.21
N THR A 167 -20.49 2.52 0.37
CA THR A 167 -19.20 1.87 0.12
C THR A 167 -18.95 1.73 -1.37
N VAL A 168 -17.71 1.98 -1.77
CA VAL A 168 -17.25 1.90 -3.15
C VAL A 168 -15.86 1.29 -3.19
N GLY A 169 -15.55 0.46 -4.17
CA GLY A 169 -14.24 -0.19 -4.19
C GLY A 169 -14.03 -1.21 -5.27
N ILE A 170 -12.98 -2.00 -5.06
CA ILE A 170 -12.47 -2.99 -5.99
C ILE A 170 -12.18 -4.28 -5.22
N GLU A 171 -12.62 -5.40 -5.77
CA GLU A 171 -12.22 -6.74 -5.36
C GLU A 171 -11.13 -7.24 -6.31
N PHE A 172 -9.99 -7.64 -5.77
CA PHE A 172 -8.87 -8.23 -6.50
C PHE A 172 -8.80 -9.73 -6.25
N ARG A 173 -8.16 -10.45 -7.19
CA ARG A 173 -7.92 -11.89 -7.08
C ARG A 173 -9.19 -12.59 -6.62
N ALA A 174 -10.29 -12.27 -7.30
CA ALA A 174 -11.62 -12.70 -6.91
C ALA A 174 -12.03 -13.98 -7.65
N SER A 175 -12.84 -14.79 -6.99
CA SER A 175 -13.54 -15.96 -7.52
C SER A 175 -14.88 -16.14 -6.80
N ALA A 176 -15.51 -17.31 -6.89
CA ALA A 176 -16.74 -17.60 -6.16
C ALA A 176 -16.53 -17.63 -4.62
N GLY A 177 -15.33 -17.97 -4.15
CA GLY A 177 -15.03 -18.17 -2.73
C GLY A 177 -13.99 -17.22 -2.14
N GLU A 178 -13.15 -16.61 -2.97
CA GLU A 178 -12.03 -15.77 -2.54
C GLU A 178 -12.17 -14.36 -3.12
N LYS A 179 -11.64 -13.38 -2.38
CA LYS A 179 -11.44 -12.00 -2.82
C LYS A 179 -10.57 -11.24 -1.82
N THR A 180 -9.81 -10.28 -2.33
CA THR A 180 -9.18 -9.23 -1.54
C THR A 180 -9.92 -7.93 -1.83
N VAL A 181 -10.39 -7.19 -0.83
CA VAL A 181 -11.23 -6.00 -1.06
C VAL A 181 -10.49 -4.74 -0.67
N LEU A 182 -10.36 -3.80 -1.60
CA LEU A 182 -9.97 -2.42 -1.31
C LEU A 182 -11.21 -1.53 -1.49
N GLN A 183 -11.63 -0.84 -0.43
CA GLN A 183 -12.86 -0.07 -0.46
C GLN A 183 -12.76 1.22 0.32
N TYR A 184 -13.50 2.23 -0.10
CA TYR A 184 -13.78 3.43 0.69
C TYR A 184 -15.16 3.31 1.33
N ASP A 185 -15.21 3.39 2.65
CA ASP A 185 -16.43 3.55 3.43
C ASP A 185 -16.66 5.05 3.68
N ARG A 186 -17.70 5.61 3.05
CA ARG A 186 -18.01 7.04 3.10
C ARG A 186 -18.49 7.47 4.48
N LEU A 187 -19.21 6.61 5.20
CA LEU A 187 -19.76 6.94 6.52
C LEU A 187 -18.65 6.95 7.57
N ALA A 188 -17.73 5.98 7.50
CA ALA A 188 -16.57 5.92 8.37
C ALA A 188 -15.43 6.87 7.93
N GLN A 189 -15.47 7.35 6.68
CA GLN A 189 -14.39 8.10 6.03
C GLN A 189 -13.05 7.35 6.03
N LYS A 190 -13.09 6.05 5.75
CA LYS A 190 -11.92 5.18 5.77
C LYS A 190 -11.78 4.45 4.45
N VAL A 191 -10.55 4.30 3.98
CA VAL A 191 -10.25 3.22 3.05
C VAL A 191 -9.93 1.96 3.85
N ILE A 192 -10.25 0.79 3.32
CA ILE A 192 -10.18 -0.50 4.01
C ILE A 192 -9.56 -1.51 3.04
N LEU A 193 -8.55 -2.28 3.51
CA LEU A 193 -7.98 -3.40 2.79
C LEU A 193 -8.37 -4.71 3.51
N ASP A 194 -9.48 -5.30 3.12
CA ASP A 194 -9.93 -6.57 3.70
C ASP A 194 -9.28 -7.76 2.97
N ARG A 195 -8.45 -8.49 3.72
CA ARG A 195 -7.80 -9.72 3.26
C ARG A 195 -8.37 -11.02 3.85
N SER A 196 -9.50 -10.94 4.56
CA SER A 196 -10.12 -12.08 5.25
C SER A 196 -10.54 -13.23 4.32
N LYS A 197 -10.67 -12.96 3.02
CA LYS A 197 -10.99 -13.95 1.98
C LYS A 197 -9.92 -14.03 0.88
N SER A 198 -8.69 -13.61 1.18
CA SER A 198 -7.59 -13.56 0.22
C SER A 198 -6.84 -14.90 0.02
N GLY A 199 -7.55 -16.01 0.15
CA GLY A 199 -7.03 -17.36 0.05
C GLY A 199 -6.52 -17.93 1.37
N ALA A 200 -5.33 -18.53 1.38
CA ALA A 200 -4.79 -19.19 2.57
C ALA A 200 -4.59 -18.18 3.72
N PRO A 201 -5.20 -18.38 4.91
CA PRO A 201 -5.07 -17.47 6.02
C PRO A 201 -3.67 -17.55 6.64
N PHE A 202 -3.15 -16.40 7.05
CA PHE A 202 -1.88 -16.26 7.76
C PHE A 202 -1.86 -14.91 8.47
N ALA A 203 -1.02 -14.78 9.52
CA ALA A 203 -0.74 -13.50 10.19
C ALA A 203 -1.99 -12.63 10.44
N GLU A 204 -2.94 -13.08 11.27
CA GLU A 204 -4.16 -12.30 11.52
C GLU A 204 -3.85 -11.01 12.30
N PRO A 205 -3.88 -9.85 11.62
CA PRO A 205 -4.92 -8.87 11.91
C PRO A 205 -5.63 -8.35 10.64
N ASN A 206 -6.74 -7.63 10.85
CA ASN A 206 -7.48 -6.83 9.85
C ASN A 206 -6.97 -5.38 9.89
N GLY A 207 -6.94 -4.69 8.75
CA GLY A 207 -6.20 -3.43 8.60
C GLY A 207 -6.64 -2.67 7.35
N ASN A 208 -6.70 -1.35 7.48
CA ASN A 208 -7.46 -0.44 6.63
C ASN A 208 -6.55 0.68 6.07
N ILE A 209 -6.73 1.14 4.80
CA ILE A 209 -6.48 2.54 4.27
C ILE A 209 -5.51 2.85 3.06
N PHE A 210 -5.70 2.48 1.79
CA PHE A 210 -4.88 3.08 0.68
C PHE A 210 -5.56 4.28 -0.03
N VAL A 211 -5.02 5.51 -0.01
CA VAL A 211 -5.66 6.67 -0.70
C VAL A 211 -4.69 7.78 -1.13
N ASN A 212 -5.08 8.57 -2.14
CA ASN A 212 -4.57 9.91 -2.49
C ASN A 212 -3.09 10.01 -2.95
N ASP A 213 -2.78 9.51 -4.16
CA ASP A 213 -1.49 9.76 -4.84
C ASP A 213 -0.23 9.39 -4.02
N GLY A 214 -0.31 8.30 -3.25
CA GLY A 214 0.81 7.84 -2.43
C GLY A 214 0.98 8.56 -1.11
N GLU A 215 -0.02 9.30 -0.66
CA GLU A 215 -0.10 9.83 0.71
C GLU A 215 -0.23 8.73 1.75
N GLU A 216 -0.92 7.63 1.42
CA GLU A 216 -1.02 6.43 2.26
C GLU A 216 -0.61 5.18 1.48
N VAL A 217 0.20 4.33 2.15
CA VAL A 217 0.89 3.07 1.79
C VAL A 217 0.27 1.74 2.25
N PHE A 218 0.04 0.73 1.40
CA PHE A 218 -0.30 -0.70 1.58
C PHE A 218 0.67 -1.67 0.96
N THR A 219 1.33 -2.42 1.80
CA THR A 219 1.95 -3.64 1.36
C THR A 219 1.27 -4.81 2.03
N SER A 220 0.74 -5.73 1.22
CA SER A 220 0.07 -6.92 1.72
C SER A 220 0.41 -8.09 0.83
N ARG A 221 0.73 -9.22 1.47
CA ARG A 221 0.81 -10.52 0.82
C ARG A 221 -0.58 -11.16 0.85
N ILE A 222 -0.92 -11.84 -0.23
CA ILE A 222 -2.15 -12.61 -0.35
C ILE A 222 -1.82 -13.95 -1.01
N PHE A 223 -2.58 -14.99 -0.67
CA PHE A 223 -2.35 -16.36 -1.15
C PHE A 223 -3.61 -16.97 -1.76
N PRO A 224 -4.22 -16.30 -2.76
CA PRO A 224 -5.39 -16.79 -3.44
C PRO A 224 -5.07 -18.04 -4.27
N SER A 225 -6.10 -18.83 -4.56
CA SER A 225 -6.06 -19.90 -5.54
C SER A 225 -5.69 -19.41 -6.94
N LYS A 226 -5.33 -20.34 -7.83
CA LYS A 226 -4.91 -20.00 -9.21
C LYS A 226 -6.09 -19.52 -10.05
N GLU A 227 -7.29 -19.96 -9.70
CA GLU A 227 -8.56 -19.66 -10.36
C GLU A 227 -9.07 -18.26 -10.02
N SER A 228 -8.61 -17.68 -8.91
CA SER A 228 -8.96 -16.35 -8.43
C SER A 228 -8.28 -15.25 -9.22
N VAL A 229 -8.77 -14.99 -10.43
CA VAL A 229 -8.19 -14.04 -11.38
C VAL A 229 -9.04 -12.80 -11.62
N GLU A 230 -10.29 -12.78 -11.16
CA GLU A 230 -11.21 -11.69 -11.48
C GLU A 230 -10.85 -10.41 -10.72
N ILE A 231 -11.11 -9.28 -11.39
CA ILE A 231 -11.20 -7.97 -10.75
C ILE A 231 -12.67 -7.54 -10.86
N ARG A 232 -13.25 -7.09 -9.74
CA ARG A 232 -14.64 -6.63 -9.67
C ARG A 232 -14.68 -5.24 -9.09
N PHE A 233 -15.47 -4.37 -9.68
CA PHE A 233 -15.74 -3.03 -9.17
C PHE A 233 -17.11 -3.02 -8.52
N PHE A 234 -17.31 -2.22 -7.48
CA PHE A 234 -18.61 -2.14 -6.83
C PHE A 234 -18.95 -0.77 -6.28
N ALA A 235 -20.24 -0.47 -6.27
CA ALA A 235 -20.85 0.64 -5.54
C ALA A 235 -22.09 0.10 -4.80
N GLN A 236 -22.14 0.27 -3.49
CA GLN A 236 -23.22 -0.24 -2.64
C GLN A 236 -23.95 0.92 -1.96
N ALA A 237 -25.28 0.82 -1.89
CA ALA A 237 -26.15 1.87 -1.34
C ALA A 237 -25.90 3.25 -1.97
N GLY A 238 -25.83 3.28 -3.30
CA GLY A 238 -25.68 4.49 -4.11
C GLY A 238 -24.91 4.23 -5.41
N LYS A 239 -24.43 5.30 -6.01
CA LYS A 239 -23.74 5.35 -7.30
C LYS A 239 -22.29 5.81 -7.15
N ALA A 240 -21.43 5.37 -8.06
CA ALA A 240 -20.08 5.91 -8.26
C ALA A 240 -19.64 5.86 -9.72
N GLU A 241 -18.81 6.83 -10.13
CA GLU A 241 -18.14 6.84 -11.43
C GLU A 241 -16.70 6.35 -11.27
N PHE A 242 -16.29 5.47 -12.17
CA PHE A 242 -14.97 4.85 -12.20
C PHE A 242 -14.27 5.18 -13.51
N GLN A 243 -13.00 5.53 -13.41
CA GLN A 243 -12.05 5.50 -14.52
C GLN A 243 -10.94 4.53 -14.15
N ALA A 244 -10.79 3.44 -14.90
CA ALA A 244 -9.82 2.40 -14.60
C ALA A 244 -8.90 2.13 -15.79
N SER A 245 -7.62 1.98 -15.51
CA SER A 245 -6.58 1.59 -16.45
C SER A 245 -5.82 0.39 -15.89
N LYS A 246 -5.58 -0.63 -16.71
CA LYS A 246 -4.84 -1.84 -16.31
C LYS A 246 -3.80 -2.20 -17.35
N TRP A 247 -2.61 -2.54 -16.87
CA TRP A 247 -1.50 -3.05 -17.68
C TRP A 247 -1.05 -4.40 -17.14
N ASP A 248 -1.04 -5.43 -17.99
CA ASP A 248 -0.43 -6.71 -17.64
C ASP A 248 1.09 -6.62 -17.75
N TYR A 249 1.80 -7.41 -16.93
CA TYR A 249 3.26 -7.55 -16.99
C TYR A 249 3.70 -8.70 -17.90
#